data_AF-A0A0Q8X339-F1
#
_entry.id   AF-A0A0Q8X339-F1
#
_cell.length_a   1.000
_cell.length_b   1.000
_cell.length_c   1.000
_cell.angle_alpha   90.00
_cell.angle_beta   90.00
_cell.angle_gamma   90.00
#
_symmetry.space_group_name_H-M   'P 1'
#
loop_
_entity.id
_entity.type
_entity.pdbx_description
1 polymer ?
#
loop_
_entity_poly.entity_id
_entity_poly.type
_entity_poly.pdbx_seq_one_letter_code
_entity_poly.pdbx_strand_id
1 'polypeptide(L)'
;MIELKGLNGESIVFDGTTVAKFRHNGLDEAARNPVSSYREVQVRHKPGKRGKEGRYDVMVVLASFMSISVAEEAKGPLDELVAALEATRA
;
A
#
# COMPACT_ATOMS: atom_id res chain seq x y z
N MET A 1 13.65 3.38 -1.10
CA MET A 1 12.74 2.34 -0.59
C MET A 1 11.63 3.04 0.17
N ILE A 2 10.37 2.76 -0.15
CA ILE A 2 9.18 3.34 0.46
C ILE A 2 8.45 2.22 1.21
N GLU A 3 8.12 2.44 2.48
CA GLU A 3 7.27 1.55 3.27
C GLU A 3 5.98 2.28 3.65
N LEU A 4 4.84 1.75 3.22
CA LEU A 4 3.54 2.19 3.64
C LEU A 4 3.01 1.26 4.73
N LYS A 5 3.00 1.76 5.96
CA LYS A 5 2.45 1.04 7.12
C LYS A 5 0.93 1.13 7.12
N GLY A 6 0.30 -0.04 7.14
CA GLY A 6 -1.14 -0.20 7.28
C GLY A 6 -1.56 -0.47 8.72
N LEU A 7 -2.87 -0.57 8.88
CA LEU A 7 -3.51 -1.02 10.11
C LEU A 7 -3.27 -2.52 10.32
N ASN A 8 -3.45 -3.01 11.55
CA ASN A 8 -3.35 -4.42 11.92
C ASN A 8 -1.97 -5.07 11.63
N GLY A 9 -0.91 -4.27 11.62
CA GLY A 9 0.46 -4.75 11.36
C GLY A 9 0.71 -5.21 9.93
N GLU A 10 -0.10 -4.74 8.97
CA GLU A 10 0.19 -4.92 7.55
C GLU A 10 1.09 -3.80 7.03
N SER A 11 1.88 -4.07 5.99
CA SER A 11 2.61 -3.03 5.26
C SER A 11 2.81 -3.40 3.79
N ILE A 12 2.95 -2.38 2.94
CA ILE A 12 3.43 -2.52 1.57
C ILE A 12 4.81 -1.87 1.49
N VAL A 13 5.77 -2.58 0.91
CA VAL A 13 7.14 -2.14 0.71
C VAL A 13 7.43 -2.08 -0.78
N PHE A 14 7.93 -0.95 -1.24
CA PHE A 14 8.46 -0.75 -2.59
C PHE A 14 9.94 -0.40 -2.53
N ASP A 15 10.78 -1.24 -3.12
CA ASP A 15 12.25 -1.07 -3.09
C ASP A 15 12.84 -0.51 -4.41
N GLY A 16 11.99 -0.23 -5.41
CA GLY A 16 12.40 0.20 -6.75
C GLY A 16 12.40 -0.93 -7.78
N THR A 17 12.41 -2.19 -7.34
CA THR A 17 12.42 -3.39 -8.21
C THR A 17 11.23 -4.30 -7.93
N THR A 18 10.79 -4.39 -6.68
CA THR A 18 9.69 -5.25 -6.23
C THR A 18 8.72 -4.49 -5.35
N VAL A 19 7.48 -4.98 -5.34
CA VAL A 19 6.44 -4.61 -4.38
C VAL A 19 6.14 -5.83 -3.53
N ALA A 20 6.29 -5.71 -2.20
CA ALA A 20 6.02 -6.76 -1.25
C ALA A 20 4.96 -6.32 -0.24
N LYS A 21 4.10 -7.27 0.17
CA LYS A 21 3.16 -7.08 1.27
C LYS A 21 3.62 -7.93 2.46
N PHE A 22 3.66 -7.30 3.63
CA PHE A 22 3.91 -7.98 4.89
C PHE A 22 2.68 -7.93 5.81
N ARG A 23 2.61 -8.90 6.71
CA ARG A 23 1.65 -9.00 7.82
C ARG A 23 2.41 -9.17 9.14
N HIS A 24 1.67 -9.13 10.24
CA HIS A 24 2.20 -9.37 11.59
C HIS A 24 3.42 -8.49 11.93
N ASN A 25 3.36 -7.21 11.58
CA ASN A 25 4.43 -6.22 11.80
C ASN A 25 5.75 -6.59 11.10
N GLY A 26 5.66 -7.13 9.88
CA GLY A 26 6.84 -7.48 9.09
C GLY A 26 7.37 -8.91 9.29
N LEU A 27 6.71 -9.71 10.14
CA LEU A 27 7.15 -11.08 10.44
C LEU A 27 6.70 -12.11 9.39
N ASP A 28 5.73 -11.77 8.55
CA ASP A 28 5.16 -12.66 7.53
C ASP A 28 5.12 -11.94 6.17
N GLU A 29 5.89 -12.42 5.19
CA GLU A 29 5.84 -11.94 3.81
C GLU A 29 4.69 -12.63 3.07
N ALA A 30 3.57 -11.93 2.93
CA ALA A 30 2.35 -12.50 2.35
C ALA A 30 2.41 -12.60 0.82
N ALA A 31 3.11 -11.67 0.16
CA ALA A 31 3.31 -11.68 -1.28
C ALA A 31 4.48 -10.77 -1.69
N ARG A 32 5.13 -11.09 -2.81
CA ARG A 32 6.12 -10.24 -3.49
C ARG A 32 5.99 -10.39 -4.99
N ASN A 33 5.93 -9.26 -5.68
CA ASN A 33 5.81 -9.18 -7.13
C ASN A 33 6.91 -8.26 -7.70
N PRO A 34 7.45 -8.56 -8.89
CA PRO A 34 8.31 -7.60 -9.60
C PRO A 34 7.48 -6.38 -10.01
N VAL A 35 8.09 -5.19 -9.96
CA VAL A 35 7.42 -3.94 -10.33
C VAL A 35 6.99 -3.92 -11.80
N SER A 36 7.68 -4.67 -12.67
CA SER A 36 7.28 -4.86 -14.07
C SER A 36 5.90 -5.50 -14.25
N SER A 37 5.32 -6.09 -13.20
CA SER A 37 3.96 -6.64 -13.23
C SER A 37 2.89 -5.66 -12.78
N TYR A 38 3.27 -4.45 -12.34
CA TYR A 38 2.37 -3.40 -11.87
C TYR A 38 1.43 -2.95 -13.00
N ARG A 39 0.16 -2.72 -12.65
CA ARG A 39 -0.89 -2.28 -13.59
C ARG A 39 -1.55 -0.99 -13.15
N GLU A 40 -1.97 -0.94 -11.89
CA GLU A 40 -2.66 0.20 -11.30
C GLU A 40 -2.62 0.16 -9.77
N VAL A 41 -2.88 1.31 -9.15
CA VAL A 41 -3.21 1.42 -7.73
C VAL A 41 -4.57 2.07 -7.55
N GLN A 42 -5.43 1.42 -6.78
CA GLN A 42 -6.75 1.93 -6.43
C GLN A 42 -6.75 2.41 -4.99
N VAL A 43 -7.16 3.66 -4.77
CA VAL A 43 -7.25 4.27 -3.43
C VAL A 43 -8.69 4.68 -3.17
N ARG A 44 -9.29 4.14 -2.10
CA ARG A 44 -10.63 4.49 -1.67
C ARG A 44 -10.59 5.13 -0.29
N HIS A 45 -10.93 6.41 -0.22
CA HIS A 45 -11.08 7.13 1.05
C HIS A 45 -12.36 6.71 1.78
N LYS A 46 -12.21 6.39 3.06
CA LYS A 46 -13.29 6.15 4.01
C LYS A 46 -13.14 7.17 5.15
N PRO A 47 -13.79 8.34 5.04
CA PRO A 47 -13.65 9.39 6.03
C PRO A 47 -14.12 8.90 7.40
N GLY A 48 -13.47 9.41 8.44
CA GLY A 48 -13.85 9.16 9.82
C GLY A 48 -15.31 9.54 10.10
N LYS A 49 -15.90 8.88 11.09
CA LYS A 49 -17.23 9.20 11.61
C LYS A 49 -17.13 9.44 13.12
N ARG A 50 -18.18 9.97 13.75
CA ARG A 50 -18.18 10.22 15.20
C ARG A 50 -17.71 8.97 15.98
N GLY A 51 -16.56 9.08 16.64
CA GLY A 51 -15.93 8.00 17.41
C GLY A 51 -15.17 6.93 16.60
N LYS A 52 -14.93 7.15 15.30
CA LYS A 52 -14.14 6.26 14.44
C LYS A 52 -13.19 7.07 13.56
N GLU A 53 -11.91 6.75 13.63
CA GLU A 53 -10.87 7.31 12.76
C GLU A 53 -11.15 6.96 11.29
N GLY A 54 -10.77 7.87 10.40
CA GLY A 54 -10.84 7.65 8.96
C GLY A 54 -9.68 6.80 8.47
N ARG A 55 -9.81 6.33 7.23
CA ARG A 55 -8.79 5.49 6.60
C ARG A 55 -8.85 5.53 5.09
N TYR A 56 -7.80 5.07 4.44
CA TYR A 56 -7.82 4.72 3.03
C TYR A 56 -7.73 3.21 2.89
N ASP A 57 -8.58 2.63 2.05
CA ASP A 57 -8.40 1.26 1.58
C ASP A 57 -7.63 1.33 0.25
N VAL A 58 -6.47 0.68 0.21
CA VAL A 58 -5.53 0.71 -0.91
C VAL A 58 -5.45 -0.68 -1.52
N MET A 59 -5.52 -0.77 -2.84
CA MET A 59 -5.30 -2.01 -3.57
C MET A 59 -4.30 -1.77 -4.70
N VAL A 60 -3.18 -2.48 -4.65
CA VAL A 60 -2.17 -2.48 -5.71
C VAL A 60 -2.40 -3.71 -6.58
N VAL A 61 -2.57 -3.47 -7.88
CA VAL A 61 -2.80 -4.50 -8.88
C VAL A 61 -1.47 -4.81 -9.57
N LEU A 62 -0.94 -6.01 -9.29
CA LEU A 62 0.27 -6.57 -9.90
C LEU A 62 -0.04 -7.98 -10.46
N ALA A 63 0.95 -8.87 -10.54
CA ALA A 63 0.73 -10.29 -10.79
C ALA A 63 -0.20 -10.95 -9.74
N SER A 64 -0.19 -10.45 -8.51
CA SER A 64 -1.19 -10.72 -7.48
C SER A 64 -1.69 -9.41 -6.86
N PHE A 65 -2.95 -9.40 -6.42
CA PHE A 65 -3.56 -8.24 -5.77
C PHE A 65 -3.06 -8.11 -4.33
N MET A 66 -2.59 -6.91 -3.97
CA MET A 66 -2.18 -6.58 -2.60
C MET A 66 -3.06 -5.47 -2.06
N SER A 67 -3.82 -5.73 -1.00
CA SER A 67 -4.67 -4.73 -0.36
C SER A 67 -4.22 -4.41 1.05
N ILE A 68 -4.22 -3.15 1.46
CA ILE A 68 -4.04 -2.74 2.87
C ILE A 68 -5.02 -1.62 3.22
N SER A 69 -5.36 -1.49 4.50
CA SER A 69 -6.02 -0.29 5.02
C SER A 69 -4.98 0.57 5.74
N VAL A 70 -4.95 1.87 5.48
CA VAL A 70 -4.02 2.83 6.11
C VAL A 70 -4.78 3.91 6.85
N ALA A 71 -4.25 4.37 7.97
CA ALA A 71 -4.84 5.48 8.73
C ALA A 71 -4.86 6.75 7.87
N GLU A 72 -5.82 7.64 8.10
CA GLU A 72 -5.97 8.85 7.29
C GLU A 72 -4.76 9.80 7.40
N GLU A 73 -4.09 9.78 8.55
CA GLU A 73 -2.85 10.51 8.85
C GLU A 73 -1.68 10.05 7.97
N ALA A 74 -1.74 8.82 7.45
CA ALA A 74 -0.73 8.25 6.56
C ALA A 74 -0.91 8.68 5.10
N LYS A 75 -1.72 9.70 4.81
CA LYS A 75 -1.95 10.20 3.44
C LYS A 75 -0.64 10.60 2.74
N GLY A 76 0.28 11.27 3.43
CA GLY A 76 1.57 11.67 2.84
C GLY A 76 2.38 10.47 2.31
N PRO A 77 2.72 9.49 3.17
CA PRO A 77 3.37 8.25 2.73
C PRO A 77 2.59 7.46 1.68
N LEU A 78 1.24 7.48 1.74
CA LEU A 78 0.39 6.87 0.71
C LEU A 78 0.59 7.55 -0.66
N ASP A 79 0.51 8.88 -0.70
CA ASP A 79 0.69 9.65 -1.93
C ASP A 79 2.09 9.43 -2.52
N GLU A 80 3.11 9.33 -1.66
CA GLU A 80 4.49 9.01 -2.07
C GLU A 80 4.59 7.63 -2.71
N LEU A 81 4.01 6.60 -2.10
CA LEU A 81 3.97 5.25 -2.67
C LEU A 81 3.24 5.23 -4.02
N VAL A 82 2.08 5.88 -4.10
CA VAL A 82 1.28 5.96 -5.34
C VAL A 82 2.09 6.61 -6.45
N ALA A 83 2.71 7.76 -6.17
CA ALA A 83 3.53 8.46 -7.16
C ALA A 83 4.70 7.60 -7.64
N ALA A 84 5.36 6.89 -6.73
CA ALA A 84 6.48 6.02 -7.06
C ALA A 84 6.07 4.80 -7.91
N LEU A 85 4.90 4.21 -7.64
CA LEU A 85 4.36 3.12 -8.44
C LEU A 85 3.92 3.58 -9.83
N GLU A 86 3.18 4.69 -9.92
CA GLU A 86 2.73 5.24 -11.20
C GLU A 86 3.91 5.67 -12.09
N ALA A 87 5.01 6.16 -11.50
CA ALA A 87 6.23 6.47 -12.23
C ALA A 87 6.88 5.24 -12.89
N THR A 88 6.58 4.02 -12.43
CA THR A 88 7.11 2.78 -13.05
C THR A 88 6.35 2.35 -14.31
N ARG A 89 5.15 2.92 -14.53
CA ARG A 89 4.36 2.72 -15.74
C ARG A 89 4.72 3.73 -16.86
N ALA A 90 5.42 4.80 -16.51
CA ALA A 90 5.75 5.92 -17.40
C ALA A 90 6.87 5.59 -18.39
#